data_AF-A0A915Q749-F1
#
_entry.id   AF-A0A915Q749-F1
#
_cell.length_a   1.000
_cell.length_b   1.000
_cell.length_c   1.000
_cell.angle_alpha   90.00
_cell.angle_beta   90.00
_cell.angle_gamma   90.00
#
_symmetry.space_group_name_H-M   'P 1'
#
loop_
_entity.id
_entity.type
_entity.pdbx_description
1 polymer ?
#
loop_
_entity_poly.entity_id
_entity_poly.type
_entity_poly.pdbx_seq_one_letter_code
_entity_poly.pdbx_strand_id
1 'polypeptide(L)'
;MGSKFSHSEKDLTGNQSTNLDDTFIISLDLFVIRLFQKHKNIAGYYNAEDIDPDSIPKSQKFVMYAMQELQYFFKLPQVYGDDRKWKSALSAFKDHYEELDMPMTEFIKSKDALMGAMEKYAGGVSADQRKNWDALFDKAYADMKQWGWY
;
A
#
# COMPACT_ATOMS: atom_id res chain seq x y z
N MET A 1 26.69 31.58 -23.49
CA MET A 1 27.58 31.21 -22.37
C MET A 1 26.79 30.35 -21.41
N GLY A 2 27.12 29.05 -21.37
CA GLY A 2 26.39 28.08 -20.56
C GLY A 2 26.73 28.18 -19.09
N SER A 3 25.77 27.85 -18.23
CA SER A 3 26.04 27.46 -16.85
C SER A 3 25.44 26.09 -16.63
N LYS A 4 26.33 25.08 -16.59
CA LYS A 4 26.05 23.71 -16.18
C LYS A 4 25.94 23.71 -14.66
N PHE A 5 24.75 23.48 -14.12
CA PHE A 5 24.62 22.92 -12.77
C PHE A 5 23.98 21.54 -12.89
N SER A 6 24.83 20.59 -13.30
CA SER A 6 24.64 19.17 -13.00
C SER A 6 25.30 18.95 -11.64
N HIS A 7 24.52 18.86 -10.57
CA HIS A 7 24.98 18.23 -9.34
C HIS A 7 24.34 16.84 -9.28
N SER A 8 25.09 15.83 -9.70
CA SER A 8 24.80 14.46 -9.29
C SER A 8 25.38 14.29 -7.90
N GLU A 9 24.54 14.24 -6.87
CA GLU A 9 24.95 13.70 -5.58
C GLU A 9 24.97 12.18 -5.69
N LYS A 10 26.18 11.63 -5.70
CA LYS A 10 26.39 10.19 -5.54
C LYS A 10 26.46 9.92 -4.04
N ASP A 11 25.60 9.06 -3.53
CA ASP A 11 25.82 8.48 -2.22
C ASP A 11 26.98 7.47 -2.27
N LEU A 12 27.50 7.13 -1.08
CA LEU A 12 28.71 6.31 -0.88
C LEU A 12 28.56 4.84 -1.32
N THR A 13 27.46 4.47 -1.98
CA THR A 13 27.23 3.12 -2.51
C THR A 13 27.28 3.03 -4.03
N GLY A 14 27.40 4.18 -4.72
CA GLY A 14 27.41 4.21 -6.18
C GLY A 14 26.06 3.84 -6.82
N ASN A 15 24.99 3.77 -6.03
CA ASN A 15 23.64 3.62 -6.55
C ASN A 15 23.06 5.01 -6.83
N GLN A 16 22.27 5.14 -7.90
CA GLN A 16 21.55 6.39 -8.15
C GLN A 16 20.62 6.64 -6.96
N SER A 17 20.80 7.79 -6.30
CA SER A 17 19.83 8.33 -5.34
C SER A 17 18.49 8.40 -6.05
N THR A 18 17.62 7.45 -5.76
CA THR A 18 16.19 7.58 -6.07
C THR A 18 15.67 8.49 -4.97
N ASN A 19 15.13 9.65 -5.34
CA ASN A 19 14.53 10.52 -4.34
C ASN A 19 13.48 9.70 -3.58
N LEU A 20 13.31 9.95 -2.29
CA LEU A 20 12.28 9.31 -1.47
C LEU A 20 10.88 9.41 -2.14
N ASP A 21 10.64 10.50 -2.88
CA ASP A 21 9.43 10.72 -3.69
C ASP A 21 9.32 9.73 -4.86
N ASP A 22 10.42 9.45 -5.57
CA ASP A 22 10.45 8.50 -6.68
C ASP A 22 10.21 7.07 -6.18
N THR A 23 10.85 6.68 -5.06
CA THR A 23 10.65 5.35 -4.46
C THR A 23 9.23 5.16 -3.93
N PHE A 24 8.61 6.23 -3.40
CA PHE A 24 7.23 6.18 -2.92
C PHE A 24 6.22 6.06 -4.07
N ILE A 25 6.36 6.87 -5.13
CA ILE A 25 5.51 6.81 -6.33
C ILE A 25 5.62 5.43 -7.00
N ILE A 26 6.84 4.91 -7.13
CA ILE A 26 7.09 3.61 -7.74
C ILE A 26 6.52 2.44 -6.87
N SER A 27 6.57 2.57 -5.55
CA SER A 27 5.94 1.61 -4.62
C SER A 27 4.41 1.60 -4.75
N LEU A 28 3.84 2.77 -5.01
CA LEU A 28 2.42 2.97 -5.17
C LEU A 28 1.89 2.36 -6.48
N ASP A 29 2.59 2.59 -7.59
CA ASP A 29 2.24 2.01 -8.89
C ASP A 29 2.17 0.48 -8.81
N LEU A 30 3.17 -0.13 -8.18
CA LEU A 30 3.18 -1.58 -8.02
C LEU A 30 2.12 -2.09 -7.07
N PHE A 31 1.78 -1.36 -6.01
CA PHE A 31 0.73 -1.79 -5.10
C PHE A 31 -0.59 -2.01 -5.87
N VAL A 32 -1.03 -1.02 -6.66
CA VAL A 32 -2.30 -1.13 -7.40
C VAL A 32 -2.21 -2.16 -8.52
N ILE A 33 -1.11 -2.18 -9.28
CA ILE A 33 -0.88 -3.18 -10.33
C ILE A 33 -0.97 -4.58 -9.74
N ARG A 34 -0.28 -4.85 -8.62
CA ARG A 34 -0.28 -6.17 -7.98
C ARG A 34 -1.65 -6.52 -7.40
N LEU A 35 -2.34 -5.55 -6.78
CA LEU A 35 -3.67 -5.74 -6.21
C LEU A 35 -4.64 -6.21 -7.30
N PHE A 36 -4.73 -5.51 -8.43
CA PHE A 36 -5.71 -5.83 -9.48
C PHE A 36 -5.27 -7.04 -10.32
N GLN A 37 -3.97 -7.26 -10.54
CA GLN A 37 -3.47 -8.46 -11.22
C GLN A 37 -3.76 -9.73 -10.42
N LYS A 38 -3.54 -9.74 -9.10
CA LYS A 38 -3.75 -10.91 -8.25
C LYS A 38 -5.21 -11.10 -7.86
N HIS A 39 -5.94 -10.00 -7.65
CA HIS A 39 -7.30 -10.02 -7.16
C HIS A 39 -8.20 -9.27 -8.14
N LYS A 40 -8.50 -9.91 -9.28
CA LYS A 40 -9.34 -9.30 -10.34
C LYS A 40 -10.71 -8.86 -9.83
N ASN A 41 -11.25 -9.53 -8.83
CA ASN A 41 -12.50 -9.15 -8.19
C ASN A 41 -12.40 -7.82 -7.43
N ILE A 42 -11.21 -7.46 -6.93
CA ILE A 42 -10.95 -6.17 -6.29
C ILE A 42 -11.05 -5.05 -7.30
N ALA A 43 -10.52 -5.23 -8.51
CA ALA A 43 -10.54 -4.21 -9.57
C ALA A 43 -11.96 -3.68 -9.85
N GLY A 44 -13.00 -4.52 -9.68
CA GLY A 44 -14.38 -4.09 -9.88
C GLY A 44 -14.89 -3.07 -8.88
N TYR A 45 -14.51 -3.16 -7.61
CA TYR A 45 -14.85 -2.13 -6.61
C TYR A 45 -14.24 -0.76 -6.97
N TYR A 46 -13.14 -0.76 -7.72
CA TYR A 46 -12.47 0.47 -8.16
C TYR A 46 -12.95 0.94 -9.56
N ASN A 47 -13.88 0.20 -10.19
CA ASN A 47 -14.31 0.36 -11.59
C ASN A 47 -13.12 0.29 -12.56
N ALA A 48 -12.32 -0.77 -12.42
CA ALA A 48 -11.08 -0.98 -13.16
C ALA A 48 -11.01 -2.35 -13.86
N GLU A 49 -12.14 -3.05 -14.05
CA GLU A 49 -12.16 -4.42 -14.61
C GLU A 49 -11.57 -4.51 -16.02
N ASP A 50 -11.82 -3.49 -16.84
CA ASP A 50 -11.42 -3.44 -18.25
C ASP A 50 -10.18 -2.57 -18.48
N ILE A 51 -9.55 -2.09 -17.42
CA ILE A 51 -8.36 -1.25 -17.50
C ILE A 51 -7.13 -2.14 -17.50
N ASP A 52 -6.25 -1.94 -18.49
CA ASP A 52 -4.92 -2.53 -18.49
C ASP A 52 -4.17 -2.14 -17.19
N PRO A 53 -3.75 -3.10 -16.35
CA PRO A 53 -3.10 -2.80 -15.08
C PRO A 53 -1.89 -1.85 -15.22
N ASP A 54 -1.11 -1.96 -16.30
CA ASP A 54 0.06 -1.10 -16.52
C ASP A 54 -0.30 0.37 -16.84
N SER A 55 -1.57 0.64 -17.12
CA SER A 55 -2.11 1.98 -17.36
C SER A 55 -2.71 2.63 -16.10
N ILE A 56 -2.92 1.86 -15.02
CA ILE A 56 -3.48 2.33 -13.75
C ILE A 56 -2.66 3.46 -13.09
N PRO A 57 -1.32 3.38 -13.00
CA PRO A 57 -0.48 4.47 -12.48
C PRO A 57 -0.69 5.83 -13.12
N LYS A 58 -1.17 5.86 -14.37
CA LYS A 58 -1.38 7.10 -15.13
C LYS A 58 -2.69 7.80 -14.73
N SER A 59 -3.56 7.12 -13.98
CA SER A 59 -4.82 7.66 -13.50
C SER A 59 -4.65 8.26 -12.11
N GLN A 60 -4.85 9.57 -12.02
CA GLN A 60 -4.81 10.28 -10.74
C GLN A 60 -5.77 9.68 -9.71
N LYS A 61 -6.93 9.16 -10.13
CA LYS A 61 -7.91 8.48 -9.25
C LYS A 61 -7.27 7.29 -8.52
N PHE A 62 -6.64 6.38 -9.25
CA PHE A 62 -6.04 5.18 -8.65
C PHE A 62 -4.79 5.52 -7.84
N VAL A 63 -4.05 6.54 -8.26
CA VAL A 63 -2.93 7.05 -7.46
C VAL A 63 -3.41 7.54 -6.11
N MET A 64 -4.48 8.34 -6.06
CA MET A 64 -5.03 8.84 -4.80
C MET A 64 -5.51 7.73 -3.87
N TYR A 65 -6.22 6.73 -4.40
CA TYR A 65 -6.66 5.57 -3.58
C TYR A 65 -5.48 4.78 -3.01
N ALA A 66 -4.45 4.56 -3.82
CA ALA A 66 -3.27 3.84 -3.38
C ALA A 66 -2.48 4.62 -2.31
N MET A 67 -2.35 5.94 -2.46
CA MET A 67 -1.74 6.80 -1.44
C MET A 67 -2.50 6.67 -0.12
N GLN A 68 -3.82 6.74 -0.17
CA GLN A 68 -4.71 6.66 0.99
C GLN A 68 -4.56 5.32 1.72
N GLU A 69 -4.64 4.20 0.99
CA GLU A 69 -4.46 2.86 1.58
C GLU A 69 -3.07 2.62 2.14
N LEU A 70 -2.01 3.04 1.44
CA LEU A 70 -0.64 2.92 1.92
C LEU A 70 -0.43 3.73 3.22
N GLN A 71 -1.01 4.92 3.32
CA GLN A 71 -0.98 5.71 4.55
C GLN A 71 -1.66 4.97 5.71
N TYR A 72 -2.79 4.32 5.47
CA TYR A 72 -3.45 3.51 6.49
C TYR A 72 -2.61 2.30 6.91
N PHE A 73 -1.98 1.59 5.96
CA PHE A 73 -1.09 0.47 6.26
C PHE A 73 0.09 0.89 7.12
N PHE A 74 0.77 1.98 6.76
CA PHE A 74 1.91 2.48 7.52
C PHE A 74 1.53 3.09 8.88
N LYS A 75 0.24 3.35 9.12
CA LYS A 75 -0.25 3.75 10.43
C LYS A 75 -0.35 2.58 11.40
N LEU A 76 -0.68 1.37 10.93
CA LEU A 76 -0.95 0.21 11.80
C LEU A 76 0.19 -0.12 12.76
N PRO A 77 1.48 -0.21 12.35
CA PRO A 77 2.58 -0.50 13.27
C PRO A 77 2.75 0.59 14.34
N GLN A 78 2.41 1.84 14.04
CA GLN A 78 2.61 2.98 14.95
C GLN A 78 1.61 3.03 16.10
N VAL A 79 0.43 2.43 15.90
CA VAL A 79 -0.68 2.45 16.86
C VAL A 79 -0.90 1.09 17.51
N TYR A 80 -0.10 0.10 17.13
CA TYR A 80 -0.14 -1.24 17.72
C TYR A 80 0.11 -1.16 19.23
N GLY A 81 -0.79 -1.76 20.02
CA GLY A 81 -0.74 -1.73 21.49
C GLY A 81 -1.52 -0.58 22.15
N ASP A 82 -2.08 0.36 21.38
CA ASP A 82 -3.03 1.37 21.86
C ASP A 82 -4.41 1.07 21.27
N ASP A 83 -5.27 0.37 22.01
CA ASP A 83 -6.56 -0.13 21.52
C ASP A 83 -7.46 0.95 20.90
N ARG A 84 -7.42 2.16 21.46
CA ARG A 84 -8.23 3.28 20.96
C ARG A 84 -7.70 3.74 19.60
N LYS A 85 -6.40 3.96 19.49
CA LYS A 85 -5.78 4.38 18.21
C LYS A 85 -5.82 3.25 17.17
N TRP A 86 -5.69 2.00 17.61
CA TRP A 86 -5.79 0.82 16.78
C TRP A 86 -7.16 0.72 16.11
N LYS A 87 -8.24 0.79 16.90
CA LYS A 87 -9.61 0.78 16.36
C LYS A 87 -9.87 1.96 15.42
N SER A 88 -9.34 3.14 15.73
CA SER A 88 -9.45 4.32 14.87
C SER A 88 -8.64 4.21 13.57
N ALA A 89 -7.50 3.51 13.57
CA ALA A 89 -6.73 3.28 12.36
C ALA A 89 -7.41 2.24 11.46
N LEU A 90 -8.01 1.20 12.06
CA LEU A 90 -8.77 0.20 11.33
C LEU A 90 -10.10 0.75 10.79
N SER A 91 -10.74 1.69 11.48
CA SER A 91 -11.96 2.34 10.94
C SER A 91 -11.69 3.12 9.66
N ALA A 92 -10.48 3.64 9.45
CA ALA A 92 -10.12 4.31 8.19
C ALA A 92 -10.18 3.35 6.98
N PHE A 93 -9.81 2.08 7.16
CA PHE A 93 -10.02 1.05 6.14
C PHE A 93 -11.50 0.76 5.92
N LYS A 94 -12.27 0.68 7.02
CA LYS A 94 -13.72 0.48 6.96
C LYS A 94 -14.40 1.58 6.14
N ASP A 95 -14.15 2.83 6.47
CA ASP A 95 -14.77 3.97 5.80
C ASP A 95 -14.38 3.99 4.31
N HIS A 96 -13.11 3.78 3.98
CA HIS A 96 -12.64 3.70 2.59
C HIS A 96 -13.28 2.54 1.80
N TYR A 97 -13.45 1.38 2.42
CA TYR A 97 -14.03 0.21 1.73
C TYR A 97 -15.53 0.38 1.57
N GLU A 98 -16.22 1.03 2.53
CA GLU A 98 -17.62 1.41 2.41
C GLU A 98 -17.84 2.41 1.26
N GLU A 99 -16.94 3.37 1.06
CA GLU A 99 -16.99 4.29 -0.09
C GLU A 99 -16.84 3.58 -1.45
N LEU A 100 -16.20 2.40 -1.47
CA LEU A 100 -15.97 1.57 -2.66
C LEU A 100 -16.98 0.42 -2.79
N ASP A 101 -18.00 0.34 -1.92
CA ASP A 101 -18.91 -0.80 -1.80
C ASP A 101 -18.16 -2.16 -1.65
N MET A 102 -16.95 -2.15 -1.09
CA MET A 102 -16.08 -3.31 -0.95
C MET A 102 -16.29 -3.98 0.42
N PRO A 103 -16.58 -5.29 0.49
CA PRO A 103 -16.76 -5.97 1.76
C PRO A 103 -15.42 -6.10 2.49
N MET A 104 -15.45 -5.94 3.82
CA MET A 104 -14.24 -5.95 4.63
C MET A 104 -13.51 -7.31 4.64
N THR A 105 -14.18 -8.39 4.23
CA THR A 105 -13.56 -9.70 3.97
C THR A 105 -12.43 -9.64 2.93
N GLU A 106 -12.41 -8.60 2.10
CA GLU A 106 -11.40 -8.38 1.07
C GLU A 106 -10.09 -7.78 1.63
N PHE A 107 -10.09 -7.23 2.85
CA PHE A 107 -8.92 -6.57 3.47
C PHE A 107 -7.63 -7.41 3.42
N ILE A 108 -7.74 -8.73 3.63
CA ILE A 108 -6.59 -9.62 3.65
C ILE A 108 -5.86 -9.70 2.29
N LYS A 109 -6.56 -9.42 1.18
CA LYS A 109 -6.00 -9.44 -0.18
C LYS A 109 -5.05 -8.27 -0.43
N SER A 110 -5.28 -7.15 0.26
CA SER A 110 -4.44 -5.95 0.18
C SER A 110 -3.06 -6.15 0.80
N LYS A 111 -2.92 -7.12 1.72
CA LYS A 111 -1.63 -7.53 2.31
C LYS A 111 -0.65 -8.02 1.24
N ASP A 112 -1.10 -8.91 0.36
CA ASP A 112 -0.24 -9.55 -0.63
C ASP A 112 0.29 -8.54 -1.65
N ALA A 113 -0.52 -7.54 -1.98
CA ALA A 113 -0.13 -6.41 -2.82
C ALA A 113 0.90 -5.53 -2.12
N LEU A 114 0.66 -5.18 -0.84
CA LEU A 114 1.59 -4.39 -0.03
C LEU A 114 2.96 -5.09 0.09
N MET A 115 2.99 -6.37 0.44
CA MET A 115 4.24 -7.13 0.57
C MET A 115 4.99 -7.20 -0.76
N GLY A 116 4.29 -7.42 -1.88
CA GLY A 116 4.90 -7.42 -3.21
C GLY A 116 5.47 -6.06 -3.62
N ALA A 117 4.85 -4.97 -3.20
CA ALA A 117 5.37 -3.61 -3.41
C ALA A 117 6.62 -3.35 -2.55
N MET A 118 6.57 -3.70 -1.26
CA MET A 118 7.70 -3.55 -0.33
C MET A 118 8.92 -4.39 -0.76
N GLU A 119 8.71 -5.63 -1.21
CA GLU A 119 9.80 -6.51 -1.68
C GLU A 119 10.60 -5.91 -2.83
N LYS A 120 9.96 -5.16 -3.72
CA LYS A 120 10.62 -4.62 -4.92
C LYS A 120 11.30 -3.27 -4.68
N TYR A 121 10.85 -2.47 -3.71
CA TYR A 121 11.31 -1.07 -3.57
C TYR A 121 11.75 -0.63 -2.17
N ALA A 122 11.38 -1.34 -1.11
CA ALA A 122 11.83 -1.00 0.25
C ALA A 122 13.23 -1.58 0.59
N GLY A 123 14.04 -1.90 -0.43
CA GLY A 123 15.28 -2.65 -0.25
C GLY A 123 15.06 -4.15 0.04
N GLY A 124 13.85 -4.67 -0.21
CA GLY A 124 13.43 -6.02 0.14
C GLY A 124 12.64 -6.06 1.45
N VAL A 125 12.00 -7.21 1.70
CA VAL A 125 11.34 -7.50 2.98
C VAL A 125 12.07 -8.69 3.59
N SER A 126 12.70 -8.50 4.76
CA SER A 126 13.33 -9.62 5.48
C SER A 126 12.26 -10.63 5.95
N ALA A 127 12.68 -11.86 6.22
CA ALA A 127 11.77 -12.88 6.75
C ALA A 127 11.06 -12.43 8.05
N ASP A 128 11.79 -11.72 8.92
CA ASP A 128 11.23 -11.18 10.17
C ASP A 128 10.24 -10.04 9.91
N GLN A 129 10.55 -9.14 8.98
CA GLN A 129 9.62 -8.06 8.60
C GLN A 129 8.33 -8.64 8.02
N ARG A 130 8.43 -9.64 7.14
CA ARG A 130 7.28 -10.36 6.59
C ARG A 130 6.44 -10.99 7.69
N LYS A 131 7.07 -11.72 8.61
CA LYS A 131 6.40 -12.34 9.75
C LYS A 131 5.68 -11.32 10.64
N ASN A 132 6.29 -10.16 10.86
CA ASN A 132 5.67 -9.08 11.65
C ASN A 132 4.46 -8.48 10.94
N TRP A 133 4.53 -8.26 9.62
CA TRP A 133 3.39 -7.80 8.83
C TRP A 133 2.28 -8.85 8.78
N ASP A 134 2.61 -10.13 8.64
CA ASP A 134 1.62 -11.21 8.68
C ASP A 134 0.87 -11.21 10.03
N ALA A 135 1.59 -11.17 11.15
CA ALA A 135 0.97 -11.11 12.48
C ALA A 135 0.12 -9.83 12.68
N LEU A 136 0.56 -8.69 12.14
CA LEU A 136 -0.18 -7.44 12.22
C LEU A 136 -1.51 -7.50 11.45
N PHE A 137 -1.49 -8.04 10.23
CA PHE A 137 -2.69 -8.23 9.42
C PHE A 137 -3.63 -9.28 10.00
N ASP A 138 -3.10 -10.38 10.54
CA ASP A 138 -3.92 -11.41 11.19
C ASP A 138 -4.64 -10.83 12.41
N LYS A 139 -3.96 -10.01 13.22
CA LYS A 139 -4.60 -9.29 14.33
C LYS A 139 -5.65 -8.31 13.83
N ALA A 140 -5.32 -7.47 12.84
CA ALA A 140 -6.27 -6.51 12.26
C ALA A 140 -7.52 -7.25 11.78
N TYR A 141 -7.33 -8.35 11.07
CA TYR A 141 -8.43 -9.16 10.55
C TYR A 141 -9.27 -9.78 11.68
N ALA A 142 -8.64 -10.29 12.73
CA ALA A 142 -9.34 -10.88 13.88
C ALA A 142 -10.15 -9.82 14.66
N ASP A 143 -9.59 -8.64 14.90
CA ASP A 143 -10.25 -7.58 15.66
C ASP A 143 -11.43 -6.99 14.89
N MET A 144 -11.28 -6.72 13.59
CA MET A 144 -12.38 -6.23 12.75
C MET A 144 -13.53 -7.25 12.70
N LYS A 145 -13.21 -8.55 12.65
CA LYS A 145 -14.22 -9.61 12.78
C LYS A 145 -14.92 -9.57 14.13
N GLN A 146 -14.18 -9.44 15.22
CA GLN A 146 -14.74 -9.38 16.57
C GLN A 146 -15.69 -8.19 16.76
N TRP A 147 -15.44 -7.08 16.07
CA TRP A 147 -16.29 -5.89 16.12
C TRP A 147 -17.51 -5.95 15.18
N GLY A 148 -17.69 -7.04 14.43
CA GLY A 148 -18.82 -7.22 13.54
C GLY A 148 -18.77 -6.33 12.30
N TRP A 149 -17.56 -6.03 11.80
CA TRP A 149 -17.39 -5.28 10.54
C TRP A 149 -17.41 -6.20 9.31
N TYR A 150 -17.58 -7.51 9.53
CA TYR A 150 -17.70 -8.56 8.51
C TYR A 150 -19.13 -9.10 8.49
#